data_AF-A0A8T6C1B2-F1
#
_entry.id   AF-A0A8T6C1B2-F1
#
_cell.length_a   1.000
_cell.length_b   1.000
_cell.length_c   1.000
_cell.angle_alpha   90.00
_cell.angle_beta   90.00
_cell.angle_gamma   90.00
#
_symmetry.space_group_name_H-M   'P 1'
#
loop_
_entity.id
_entity.type
_entity.pdbx_description
1 polymer ?
#
loop_
_entity_poly.entity_id
_entity_poly.type
_entity_poly.pdbx_seq_one_letter_code
_entity_poly.pdbx_strand_id
1 'polypeptide(L)' 'MRSSFPIVTTNLALSDLVQVFGDEKLATALLNGLGHHTHILTTKGQSLRTRGRTTT' A
#
# COMPACT_ATOMS: atom_id res chain seq x y z
N MET A 1 4.08 -8.42 25.38
CA MET A 1 3.51 -7.43 24.44
C MET A 1 3.47 -8.06 23.06
N ARG A 2 2.30 -8.28 22.45
CA ARG A 2 2.20 -8.80 21.08
C ARG A 2 2.35 -7.62 20.11
N SER A 3 3.41 -7.59 19.32
CA SER A 3 3.50 -6.64 18.20
C SER A 3 2.60 -7.13 17.07
N SER A 4 1.49 -6.44 16.82
CA SER A 4 0.65 -6.68 15.64
C SER A 4 1.16 -5.80 14.51
N PHE A 5 1.68 -6.42 13.45
CA PHE A 5 2.12 -5.70 12.26
C PHE A 5 0.94 -5.57 11.28
N PRO A 6 0.53 -4.35 10.90
CA PRO A 6 -0.53 -4.16 9.92
C PRO A 6 -0.02 -4.47 8.51
N ILE A 7 -0.81 -5.21 7.73
CA ILE A 7 -0.59 -5.43 6.29
C ILE A 7 -1.55 -4.51 5.54
N VAL A 8 -1.01 -3.66 4.66
CA VAL A 8 -1.78 -2.71 3.85
C VAL A 8 -1.48 -2.94 2.39
N THR A 9 -2.51 -3.05 1.56
CA THR A 9 -2.39 -3.09 0.09
C THR A 9 -2.99 -1.81 -0.48
N THR A 10 -2.20 -1.09 -1.27
CA THR A 10 -2.66 0.12 -1.96
C THR A 10 -2.29 0.03 -3.44
N ASN A 11 -3.16 0.57 -4.29
CA ASN A 11 -2.88 0.72 -5.72
C ASN A 11 -2.10 2.02 -6.01
N LEU A 12 -1.86 2.85 -4.98
CA LEU A 12 -1.07 4.08 -5.08
C LEU A 12 0.37 3.81 -4.64
N ALA A 13 1.30 4.60 -5.18
CA ALA A 13 2.66 4.59 -4.68
C ALA A 13 2.69 5.15 -3.24
N LEU A 14 3.71 4.73 -2.48
CA LEU A 14 3.89 5.16 -1.09
C LEU A 14 3.95 6.70 -0.97
N SER A 15 4.57 7.35 -1.95
CA SER A 15 4.70 8.81 -2.05
C SER A 15 3.36 9.51 -2.29
N ASP A 16 2.42 8.85 -2.97
CA ASP A 16 1.10 9.41 -3.30
C ASP A 16 0.09 9.27 -2.15
N LEU A 17 0.42 8.54 -1.08
CA LEU A 17 -0.44 8.45 0.09
C LEU A 17 -0.64 9.80 0.78
N VAL A 18 0.33 10.72 0.69
CA VAL A 18 0.20 12.09 1.18
C VAL A 18 -1.04 12.77 0.58
N GLN A 19 -1.31 12.54 -0.71
CA GLN A 19 -2.49 13.08 -1.39
C GLN A 19 -3.80 12.48 -0.86
N VAL A 20 -3.79 11.21 -0.45
CA VAL A 20 -4.98 10.53 0.10
C VAL A 20 -5.31 11.04 1.50
N PHE A 21 -4.29 11.27 2.32
CA PHE A 21 -4.48 11.72 3.70
C PHE A 21 -4.71 13.23 3.82
N GLY A 22 -4.28 14.02 2.83
CA GLY A 22 -4.45 15.48 2.82
C GLY A 22 -3.61 16.24 3.86
N ASP A 23 -2.89 15.50 4.73
CA ASP A 23 -2.00 16.02 5.75
C ASP A 23 -0.67 15.25 5.71
N GLU A 24 0.41 15.99 5.47
CA GLU A 24 1.76 15.44 5.32
C GLU A 24 2.28 14.81 6.61
N LYS A 25 1.89 15.32 7.79
CA LYS A 25 2.31 14.76 9.08
C LYS A 25 1.63 13.43 9.35
N LEU A 26 0.35 13.31 9.01
CA LEU A 26 -0.41 12.06 9.19
C LEU A 26 0.10 10.97 8.25
N ALA A 27 0.36 11.31 6.99
CA ALA A 27 0.99 10.41 6.04
C ALA A 27 2.38 9.98 6.53
N THR A 28 3.21 10.92 6.98
CA THR A 28 4.56 10.62 7.50
C THR A 28 4.52 9.75 8.75
N ALA A 29 3.56 9.96 9.66
CA ALA A 29 3.40 9.12 10.85
C ALA A 29 3.00 7.68 10.50
N LEU A 30 2.10 7.50 9.53
CA LEU A 30 1.72 6.18 9.02
C LEU A 30 2.91 5.50 8.32
N LEU A 31 3.64 6.25 7.49
CA LEU A 31 4.85 5.78 6.80
C LEU A 31 5.96 5.44 7.78
N ASN A 32 6.15 6.22 8.83
CA ASN A 32 7.12 5.94 9.89
C ASN A 32 6.74 4.66 10.65
N GLY A 33 5.45 4.46 10.94
CA GLY A 33 4.96 3.23 11.57
C GLY A 33 5.10 1.97 10.70
N LEU A 34 4.85 2.09 9.39
CA LEU A 34 5.01 0.99 8.44
C LEU A 34 6.49 0.76 8.08
N GLY A 35 7.17 1.80 7.62
CA GLY A 35 8.56 1.77 7.13
C GLY A 35 9.61 1.32 8.13
N HIS A 36 9.34 1.42 9.45
CA HIS A 36 10.24 0.92 10.48
C HIS A 36 10.40 -0.61 10.46
N HIS A 37 9.44 -1.36 9.90
CA HIS A 37 9.48 -2.84 9.86
C HIS A 37 8.90 -3.47 8.57
N THR A 38 8.74 -2.71 7.48
CA THR A 38 8.10 -3.23 6.25
C THR A 38 9.05 -3.41 5.08
N HIS A 39 8.84 -4.50 4.34
CA HIS A 39 9.32 -4.67 2.98
C HIS A 39 8.26 -4.13 2.01
N ILE A 40 8.60 -3.12 1.20
CA ILE A 40 7.67 -2.55 0.21
C ILE A 40 7.71 -3.41 -1.05
N LEU A 41 6.71 -4.27 -1.26
CA LEU A 41 6.55 -4.99 -2.51
C LEU A 41 5.74 -4.16 -3.50
N THR A 42 6.38 -3.69 -4.56
CA THR A 42 5.68 -3.02 -5.67
C THR A 42 5.24 -4.08 -6.68
N THR A 43 3.98 -4.48 -6.65
CA THR A 43 3.41 -5.36 -7.69
C THR A 43 3.11 -4.55 -8.94
N LYS A 44 3.82 -4.83 -10.04
CA LYS A 44 3.44 -4.39 -11.39
C LYS A 44 3.09 -5.63 -12.21
N GLY A 45 1.82 -5.78 -12.56
CA GLY A 45 1.33 -6.95 -13.29
C GLY A 45 -0.07 -6.72 -13.86
N GLN A 46 -0.47 -7.58 -14.79
CA GLN A 46 -1.83 -7.56 -15.33
C GLN A 46 -2.83 -7.93 -14.23
N SER A 47 -3.99 -7.28 -14.25
CA SER A 47 -5.00 -7.50 -13.22
C SER A 47 -5.43 -8.97 -13.21
N LEU A 48 -5.27 -9.63 -12.06
CA LEU A 48 -5.73 -11.02 -11.90
C LEU A 48 -7.24 -11.14 -12.18
N ARG A 49 -7.99 -10.05 -11.95
CA ARG A 49 -9.42 -9.93 -12.26
C ARG A 49 -9.71 -10.07 -13.76
N THR A 50 -8.81 -9.60 -14.63
CA THR A 50 -8.97 -9.72 -16.09
C THR A 50 -8.59 -11.11 -16.60
N ARG A 51 -7.76 -11.86 -15.86
CA ARG A 51 -7.29 -13.20 -16.27
C ARG A 51 -8.43 -14.23 -16.38
N GLY A 52 -9.53 -14.04 -15.67
CA GLY A 52 -10.74 -14.88 -15.76
C GLY A 52 -11.78 -14.39 -16.76
N ARG A 53 -11.57 -13.22 -17.39
CA ARG A 53 -12.47 -12.65 -18.39
C ARG A 53 -11.98 -13.03 -19.78
N THR A 54 -12.05 -14.32 -20.10
CA THR A 54 -12.11 -14.79 -21.49
C THR A 54 -13.45 -14.31 -22.04
N THR A 55 -13.52 -13.06 -22.50
CA THR A 55 -14.61 -12.62 -23.37
C THR A 55 -14.46 -13.36 -24.68
N THR A 56 -15.31 -14.36 -24.87
CA THR A 56 -15.66 -14.98 -26.15
C THR A 56 -15.95 -13.93 -27.21
#